data_AF-D6LJH2-F1
#
_entry.id   AF-D6LJH2-F1
#
_cell.length_a   1.000
_cell.length_b   1.000
_cell.length_c   1.000
_cell.angle_alpha   90.00
_cell.angle_beta   90.00
_cell.angle_gamma   90.00
#
_symmetry.space_group_name_H-M   'P 1'
#
loop_
_entity.id
_entity.type
_entity.pdbx_description
1 polymer ?
#
loop_
_entity_poly.entity_id
_entity_poly.type
_entity_poly.pdbx_seq_one_letter_code
_entity_poly.pdbx_strand_id
1 'polypeptide(L)'
;MITITEKDNKIYIIQDSGEYEKSLATEILLLLLVTLTMRLVYLDSYETNGFLYLFIFFFFKDIVILRKKIQIILDLNERNIITKKETFNFKNIGKIDTKKIGYVPVSYGVEIYYDKKPKLLFSTCLENEAIEIIKTLKMFIKGEEDEKIYNKFFRR
;
A
#
# COMPACT_ATOMS: atom_id res chain seq x y z
N MET A 1 4.44 -2.40 -4.66
CA MET A 1 5.61 -2.92 -3.93
C MET A 1 5.18 -3.18 -2.50
N ILE A 2 5.43 -4.39 -2.01
CA ILE A 2 5.17 -4.78 -0.62
C ILE A 2 6.47 -4.74 0.16
N THR A 3 6.38 -4.19 1.36
CA THR A 3 7.43 -4.26 2.38
C THR A 3 6.85 -4.95 3.60
N ILE A 4 7.47 -6.05 4.03
CA ILE A 4 7.11 -6.76 5.26
C ILE A 4 8.27 -6.64 6.22
N THR A 5 8.04 -6.09 7.40
CA THR A 5 9.07 -5.85 8.42
C THR A 5 8.58 -6.32 9.78
N GLU A 6 9.50 -6.80 10.61
CA GLU A 6 9.24 -7.23 11.98
C GLU A 6 9.90 -6.24 12.94
N LYS A 7 9.15 -5.79 13.93
CA LYS A 7 9.66 -4.92 14.99
C LYS A 7 8.79 -5.08 16.24
N ASP A 8 9.43 -5.27 17.38
CA ASP A 8 8.77 -5.34 18.70
C ASP A 8 7.65 -6.40 18.76
N ASN A 9 7.88 -7.62 18.25
CA ASN A 9 6.89 -8.71 18.12
C ASN A 9 5.66 -8.36 17.27
N LYS A 10 5.73 -7.31 16.45
CA LYS A 10 4.70 -6.93 15.48
C LYS A 10 5.24 -7.05 14.07
N ILE A 11 4.40 -7.55 13.17
CA ILE A 11 4.73 -7.64 11.74
C ILE A 11 3.96 -6.56 11.01
N TYR A 12 4.69 -5.68 10.34
CA TYR A 12 4.17 -4.59 9.56
C TYR A 12 4.18 -4.98 8.09
N ILE A 13 3.00 -5.08 7.50
CA ILE A 13 2.82 -5.27 6.06
C ILE A 13 2.41 -3.92 5.48
N ILE A 14 3.32 -3.31 4.73
CA ILE A 14 3.10 -2.04 4.04
C ILE A 14 3.02 -2.34 2.55
N GLN A 15 1.91 -1.93 1.94
CA GLN A 15 1.68 -2.05 0.52
C GLN A 15 1.48 -0.66 -0.07
N ASP A 16 2.28 -0.30 -1.06
CA ASP A 16 1.99 0.86 -1.90
C ASP A 16 0.81 0.50 -2.81
N SER A 17 -0.38 0.99 -2.46
CA SER A 17 -1.49 0.97 -3.40
C SER A 17 -1.09 1.90 -4.54
N GLY A 18 -1.11 1.45 -5.79
CA GLY A 18 -0.81 2.32 -6.93
C GLY A 18 -1.77 3.52 -7.10
N GLU A 19 -2.70 3.70 -6.16
CA GLU A 19 -3.58 4.85 -6.01
C GLU A 19 -2.82 6.04 -5.40
N TYR A 20 -3.08 7.23 -5.92
CA TYR A 20 -2.62 8.48 -5.30
C TYR A 20 -3.61 8.89 -4.19
N GLU A 21 -3.09 9.37 -3.06
CA GLU A 21 -3.94 10.06 -2.10
C GLU A 21 -4.47 11.34 -2.76
N LYS A 22 -5.81 11.43 -2.87
CA LYS A 22 -6.46 12.71 -3.14
C LYS A 22 -6.28 13.59 -1.91
N SER A 23 -5.22 14.39 -1.93
CA SER A 23 -4.92 15.39 -0.92
C SER A 23 -5.17 16.77 -1.50
N LEU A 24 -5.57 17.70 -0.64
CA LEU A 24 -5.67 19.13 -0.95
C LEU A 24 -4.32 19.67 -1.48
N ALA A 25 -3.21 19.08 -1.03
CA ALA A 25 -1.87 19.34 -1.56
C ALA A 25 -1.74 18.97 -3.04
N THR A 26 -2.32 17.84 -3.48
CA THR A 26 -2.28 17.39 -4.88
C THR A 26 -3.04 18.34 -5.80
N GLU A 27 -4.20 18.84 -5.37
CA GLU A 27 -4.98 19.84 -6.12
C GLU A 27 -4.25 21.19 -6.22
N ILE A 28 -3.69 21.67 -5.10
CA ILE A 28 -2.88 22.90 -5.09
C ILE A 28 -1.67 22.76 -6.00
N LEU A 29 -0.98 21.63 -5.95
CA LEU A 29 0.19 21.34 -6.79
C LEU A 29 -0.18 21.38 -8.28
N LEU A 30 -1.29 20.75 -8.66
CA LEU A 30 -1.77 20.72 -10.05
C LEU A 30 -2.19 22.11 -10.56
N LEU A 31 -2.82 22.92 -9.70
CA LEU A 31 -3.13 24.32 -9.99
C LEU A 31 -1.86 25.17 -10.20
N LEU A 32 -0.84 24.93 -9.37
CA LEU A 32 0.47 25.59 -9.48
C LEU A 32 1.18 25.21 -10.78
N LEU A 33 1.08 23.95 -11.22
CA LEU A 33 1.63 23.50 -12.51
C LEU A 33 0.96 24.19 -13.70
N VAL A 34 -0.37 24.27 -13.71
CA VAL A 34 -1.15 24.91 -14.80
C VAL A 34 -0.84 26.40 -14.88
N THR A 35 -0.79 27.08 -13.74
CA THR A 35 -0.46 28.52 -13.70
C THR A 35 0.98 28.79 -14.13
N LEU A 36 1.95 27.94 -13.74
CA LEU A 36 3.34 28.09 -14.16
C LEU A 36 3.53 27.85 -15.66
N THR A 37 2.93 26.79 -16.20
CA THR A 37 3.00 26.46 -17.64
C THR A 37 2.39 27.55 -18.52
N MET A 38 1.24 28.12 -18.13
CA MET A 38 0.66 29.27 -18.84
C MET A 38 1.57 30.50 -18.82
N ARG A 39 2.25 30.75 -17.70
CA ARG A 39 3.19 31.87 -17.56
C ARG A 39 4.46 31.66 -18.38
N LEU A 40 4.90 30.41 -18.52
CA LEU A 40 6.07 30.01 -19.31
C LEU A 40 5.83 30.09 -20.82
N VAL A 41 4.64 29.74 -21.31
CA VAL A 41 4.24 29.99 -22.73
C VAL A 41 4.34 31.48 -23.08
N TYR A 42 4.19 32.36 -22.09
CA TYR A 42 4.26 33.81 -22.25
C TYR A 42 5.69 34.39 -22.13
N LEU A 43 6.64 33.63 -21.59
CA LEU A 43 8.01 34.06 -21.29
C LEU A 43 8.98 33.12 -21.99
N ASP A 44 9.13 33.29 -23.31
CA ASP A 44 10.02 32.48 -24.13
C ASP A 44 11.48 32.94 -23.97
N SER A 45 12.15 32.49 -22.89
CA SER A 45 13.56 32.79 -22.63
C SER A 45 14.38 31.54 -22.26
N TYR A 46 15.69 31.59 -22.46
CA TYR A 46 16.59 30.44 -22.23
C TYR A 46 16.72 30.09 -20.73
N GLU A 47 16.68 31.08 -19.84
CA GLU A 47 16.77 30.89 -18.38
C GLU A 47 15.51 30.24 -17.80
N THR A 48 14.34 30.53 -18.38
CA THR A 48 13.05 29.94 -17.98
C THR A 48 13.01 28.42 -18.18
N ASN A 49 13.79 27.86 -19.13
CA ASN A 49 13.85 26.41 -19.37
C ASN A 49 14.54 25.65 -18.22
N GLY A 50 15.62 26.19 -17.65
CA GLY A 50 16.33 25.53 -16.54
C GLY A 50 15.48 25.45 -15.27
N PHE A 51 14.75 26.53 -14.98
CA PHE A 51 13.80 26.58 -13.86
C PHE A 51 12.65 25.59 -14.04
N LEU A 52 12.22 25.38 -15.28
CA LEU A 52 11.15 24.45 -15.65
C LEU A 52 11.56 22.99 -15.37
N TYR A 53 12.79 22.58 -15.75
CA TYR A 53 13.29 21.25 -15.43
C TYR A 53 13.42 20.99 -13.93
N LEU A 54 13.92 21.98 -13.17
CA LEU A 54 14.02 21.89 -11.72
C LEU A 54 12.63 21.73 -11.07
N PHE A 55 11.66 22.53 -11.53
CA PHE A 55 10.30 22.49 -11.03
C PHE A 55 9.59 21.16 -11.37
N ILE A 56 9.71 20.69 -12.61
CA ILE A 56 9.21 19.38 -13.03
C ILE A 56 9.83 18.25 -12.18
N PHE A 57 11.13 18.33 -11.87
CA PHE A 57 11.80 17.35 -11.03
C PHE A 57 11.22 17.29 -9.61
N PHE A 58 11.03 18.44 -8.96
CA PHE A 58 10.38 18.50 -7.64
C PHE A 58 8.92 18.00 -7.72
N PHE A 59 8.21 18.34 -8.78
CA PHE A 59 6.83 17.91 -9.00
C PHE A 59 6.70 16.38 -9.10
N PHE A 60 7.57 15.72 -9.87
CA PHE A 60 7.57 14.26 -9.97
C PHE A 60 8.01 13.58 -8.67
N LYS A 61 8.94 14.17 -7.93
CA LYS A 61 9.34 13.67 -6.61
C LYS A 61 8.16 13.68 -5.63
N ASP A 62 7.39 14.76 -5.61
CA ASP A 62 6.25 14.90 -4.70
C ASP A 62 5.07 13.98 -5.11
N ILE A 63 4.85 13.77 -6.41
CA ILE A 63 3.89 12.76 -6.91
C ILE A 63 4.24 11.35 -6.42
N VAL A 64 5.52 10.98 -6.42
CA VAL A 64 5.96 9.66 -5.93
C VAL A 64 5.67 9.52 -4.43
N ILE A 65 5.75 10.60 -3.64
CA ILE A 65 5.48 10.61 -2.20
C ILE A 65 3.97 10.50 -1.91
N LEU A 66 3.11 11.02 -2.79
CA LEU A 66 1.64 11.02 -2.66
C LEU A 66 0.98 9.66 -2.89
N ARG A 67 1.74 8.59 -3.16
CA ARG A 67 1.17 7.24 -3.29
C ARG A 67 0.61 6.77 -1.95
N LYS A 68 -0.63 6.31 -1.98
CA LYS A 68 -1.35 5.85 -0.80
C LYS A 68 -0.74 4.55 -0.30
N LYS A 69 -0.31 4.56 0.96
CA LYS A 69 0.26 3.39 1.64
C LYS A 69 -0.79 2.74 2.50
N ILE A 70 -1.08 1.48 2.23
CA ILE A 70 -1.93 0.65 3.09
C ILE A 70 -1.00 -0.09 4.04
N GLN A 71 -1.18 0.13 5.33
CA GLN A 71 -0.43 -0.53 6.38
C GLN A 71 -1.36 -1.42 7.20
N ILE A 72 -0.92 -2.66 7.41
CA ILE A 72 -1.55 -3.62 8.31
C ILE A 72 -0.50 -4.09 9.30
N ILE A 73 -0.90 -4.17 10.57
CA ILE A 73 -0.05 -4.60 11.66
C ILE A 73 -0.60 -5.93 12.17
N LEU A 74 0.24 -6.95 12.20
CA LEU A 74 -0.06 -8.22 12.87
C LEU A 74 0.57 -8.16 14.24
N ASP A 75 -0.26 -8.06 15.26
CA ASP A 75 0.15 -8.15 16.65
C ASP A 75 0.17 -9.61 17.08
N LEU A 76 1.37 -10.18 17.22
CA LEU A 76 1.54 -11.59 17.59
C LEU A 76 1.23 -11.85 19.06
N ASN A 77 1.40 -10.85 19.93
CA ASN A 77 1.16 -10.98 21.36
C ASN A 77 -0.35 -11.02 21.64
N GLU A 78 -1.09 -10.06 21.11
CA GLU A 78 -2.54 -9.98 21.29
C GLU A 78 -3.32 -10.86 20.29
N ARG A 79 -2.63 -11.42 19.29
CA ARG A 79 -3.19 -12.21 18.19
C ARG A 79 -4.28 -11.43 17.44
N ASN A 80 -3.93 -10.22 17.00
CA ASN A 80 -4.82 -9.29 16.32
C ASN A 80 -4.22 -8.79 15.01
N ILE A 81 -5.07 -8.56 14.00
CA ILE A 81 -4.76 -7.76 12.82
C ILE A 81 -5.27 -6.35 13.09
N ILE A 82 -4.38 -5.36 13.13
CA ILE A 82 -4.74 -3.95 13.29
C ILE A 82 -4.63 -3.29 11.91
N THR A 83 -5.74 -2.73 11.45
CA THR A 83 -5.79 -1.88 10.25
C THR A 83 -6.08 -0.44 10.67
N LYS A 84 -5.99 0.51 9.73
CA LYS A 84 -6.33 1.92 10.01
C LYS A 84 -7.77 2.13 10.49
N LYS A 85 -8.70 1.23 10.18
CA LYS A 85 -10.14 1.38 10.49
C LYS A 85 -10.62 0.46 11.60
N GLU A 86 -10.16 -0.79 11.60
CA GLU A 86 -10.70 -1.86 12.45
C GLU A 86 -9.58 -2.79 12.93
N THR A 87 -9.82 -3.42 14.09
CA THR A 87 -8.96 -4.47 14.65
C THR A 87 -9.70 -5.81 14.58
N PHE A 88 -9.02 -6.86 14.11
CA PHE A 88 -9.56 -8.20 13.93
C PHE A 88 -8.81 -9.22 14.77
N ASN A 89 -9.48 -9.89 15.70
CA ASN A 89 -8.87 -10.99 16.45
C ASN A 89 -8.70 -12.25 15.59
N PHE A 90 -7.54 -12.90 15.67
CA PHE A 90 -7.22 -14.11 14.90
C PHE A 90 -8.23 -15.23 15.10
N LYS A 91 -8.79 -15.39 16.32
CA LYS A 91 -9.74 -16.46 16.66
C LYS A 91 -11.02 -16.42 15.82
N ASN A 92 -11.43 -15.22 15.40
CA ASN A 92 -12.68 -15.01 14.67
C ASN A 92 -12.47 -15.06 13.15
N ILE A 93 -11.24 -15.26 12.68
CA ILE A 93 -10.89 -15.35 11.26
C ILE A 93 -10.99 -16.81 10.81
N GLY A 94 -12.04 -17.13 10.06
CA GLY A 94 -12.25 -18.49 9.53
C GLY A 94 -11.46 -18.77 8.26
N LYS A 95 -11.37 -17.79 7.35
CA LYS A 95 -10.80 -17.96 6.01
C LYS A 95 -10.09 -16.70 5.55
N ILE A 96 -9.07 -16.87 4.71
CA ILE A 96 -8.30 -15.80 4.08
C ILE A 96 -8.13 -16.20 2.62
N ASP A 97 -8.56 -15.34 1.70
CA ASP A 97 -8.53 -15.60 0.27
C ASP A 97 -8.05 -14.38 -0.52
N THR A 98 -7.63 -14.63 -1.76
CA THR A 98 -7.49 -13.59 -2.78
C THR A 98 -8.85 -13.22 -3.35
N LYS A 99 -9.06 -11.93 -3.57
CA LYS A 99 -10.23 -11.40 -4.28
C LYS A 99 -9.78 -10.68 -5.54
N LYS A 100 -10.31 -11.05 -6.69
CA LYS A 100 -10.06 -10.31 -7.93
C LYS A 100 -10.92 -9.03 -7.93
N ILE A 101 -10.29 -7.89 -8.17
CA ILE A 101 -10.90 -6.56 -8.13
C ILE A 101 -10.69 -5.89 -9.49
N GLY A 102 -11.79 -5.61 -10.19
CA GLY A 102 -11.79 -4.93 -11.49
C GLY A 102 -11.48 -5.84 -12.68
N TYR A 103 -11.67 -5.27 -13.87
CA TYR A 103 -11.52 -5.97 -15.15
C TYR A 103 -10.19 -5.63 -15.85
N VAL A 104 -9.77 -4.36 -15.92
CA VAL A 104 -8.48 -3.93 -16.49
C VAL A 104 -8.06 -2.54 -15.92
N PRO A 105 -6.82 -2.35 -15.43
CA PRO A 105 -5.88 -3.40 -15.05
C PRO A 105 -6.47 -4.26 -13.93
N VAL A 106 -6.31 -5.58 -14.03
CA VAL A 106 -6.75 -6.50 -12.99
C VAL A 106 -5.98 -6.21 -11.72
N SER A 107 -6.70 -5.84 -10.67
CA SER A 107 -6.13 -5.75 -9.32
C SER A 107 -6.60 -6.94 -8.50
N TYR A 108 -5.80 -7.30 -7.50
CA TYR A 108 -6.16 -8.31 -6.52
C TYR A 108 -6.29 -7.65 -5.16
N GLY A 109 -7.05 -8.27 -4.28
CA GLY A 109 -7.23 -7.88 -2.89
C GLY A 109 -7.05 -9.08 -1.98
N VAL A 110 -6.84 -8.81 -0.71
CA VAL A 110 -6.79 -9.83 0.35
C VAL A 110 -8.03 -9.66 1.19
N GLU A 111 -8.84 -10.71 1.26
CA GLU A 111 -10.11 -10.73 2.01
C GLU A 111 -10.02 -11.74 3.15
N ILE A 112 -10.40 -11.31 4.35
CA ILE A 112 -10.56 -12.18 5.51
C ILE A 112 -12.05 -12.40 5.78
N TYR A 113 -12.41 -13.60 6.20
CA TYR A 113 -13.75 -13.93 6.67
C TYR A 113 -13.77 -13.86 8.20
N TYR A 114 -14.17 -12.71 8.71
CA TYR A 114 -14.27 -12.43 10.14
C TYR A 114 -15.72 -12.63 10.60
N ASP A 115 -15.95 -13.53 11.56
CA ASP A 115 -17.30 -13.90 12.02
C ASP A 115 -18.27 -14.24 10.86
N LYS A 116 -17.76 -15.01 9.89
CA LYS A 116 -18.46 -15.43 8.65
C LYS A 116 -18.81 -14.28 7.69
N LYS A 117 -18.35 -13.05 7.94
CA LYS A 117 -18.53 -11.90 7.05
C LYS A 117 -17.21 -11.57 6.32
N PRO A 118 -17.25 -11.38 4.99
CA PRO A 118 -16.06 -10.98 4.24
C PRO A 118 -15.66 -9.54 4.58
N LYS A 119 -14.37 -9.33 4.83
CA LYS A 119 -13.76 -8.04 5.14
C LYS A 119 -12.49 -7.88 4.29
N LEU A 120 -12.44 -6.81 3.52
CA LEU A 120 -11.32 -6.54 2.61
C LEU A 120 -10.20 -5.82 3.37
N LEU A 121 -9.02 -6.44 3.42
CA LEU A 121 -7.81 -5.89 4.04
C LEU A 121 -7.00 -5.05 3.05
N PHE A 122 -6.84 -5.56 1.83
CA PHE A 122 -6.18 -4.88 0.72
C PHE A 122 -7.09 -4.89 -0.51
N SER A 123 -7.17 -3.77 -1.23
CA SER A 123 -8.05 -3.63 -2.39
C SER A 123 -7.32 -3.50 -3.72
N THR A 124 -6.01 -3.32 -3.72
CA THR A 124 -5.24 -2.92 -4.91
C THR A 124 -3.81 -3.47 -4.90
N CYS A 125 -3.65 -4.78 -4.73
CA CYS A 125 -2.38 -5.51 -4.84
C CYS A 125 -2.22 -6.22 -6.17
N LEU A 126 -0.98 -6.46 -6.58
CA LEU A 126 -0.68 -7.42 -7.64
C LEU A 126 -1.01 -8.84 -7.16
N GLU A 127 -1.21 -9.78 -8.07
CA GLU A 127 -1.54 -11.17 -7.70
C GLU A 127 -0.47 -11.80 -6.81
N ASN A 128 0.79 -11.68 -7.23
CA ASN A 128 1.94 -12.21 -6.51
C ASN A 128 2.09 -11.58 -5.12
N GLU A 129 1.80 -10.28 -5.04
CA GLU A 129 1.79 -9.50 -3.81
C GLU A 129 0.70 -10.00 -2.85
N ALA A 130 -0.52 -10.22 -3.34
CA ALA A 130 -1.64 -10.74 -2.56
C ALA A 130 -1.35 -12.17 -2.05
N ILE A 131 -0.74 -13.02 -2.88
CA ILE A 131 -0.34 -14.39 -2.50
C ILE A 131 0.68 -14.36 -1.35
N GLU A 132 1.70 -13.49 -1.41
CA GLU A 132 2.71 -13.39 -0.34
C GLU A 132 2.10 -12.90 0.98
N ILE A 133 1.18 -11.93 0.93
CA ILE A 133 0.43 -11.47 2.11
C ILE A 133 -0.39 -12.61 2.69
N ILE A 134 -1.14 -13.34 1.87
CA ILE A 134 -2.00 -14.43 2.34
C ILE A 134 -1.19 -15.55 2.99
N LYS A 135 -0.05 -15.93 2.41
CA LYS A 135 0.84 -16.92 3.01
C LYS A 135 1.35 -16.46 4.38
N THR A 136 1.79 -15.20 4.47
CA THR A 136 2.21 -14.57 5.74
C THR A 136 1.08 -14.63 6.77
N LEU A 137 -0.12 -14.17 6.40
CA LEU A 137 -1.29 -14.18 7.28
C LEU A 137 -1.68 -15.60 7.73
N LYS A 138 -1.68 -16.58 6.83
CA LYS A 138 -1.99 -17.98 7.15
C LYS A 138 -1.00 -18.58 8.15
N MET A 139 0.29 -18.27 8.00
CA MET A 139 1.32 -18.73 8.93
C MET A 139 1.08 -18.20 10.35
N PHE A 140 0.74 -16.91 10.50
CA PHE A 140 0.56 -16.31 11.82
C PHE A 140 -0.84 -16.51 12.44
N ILE A 141 -1.89 -16.64 11.62
CA ILE A 141 -3.28 -16.74 12.08
C ILE A 141 -3.71 -18.20 12.22
N LYS A 142 -3.36 -19.04 11.23
CA LYS A 142 -3.78 -20.44 11.17
C LYS A 142 -2.68 -21.42 11.58
N GLY A 143 -1.44 -20.94 11.75
CA GLY A 143 -0.29 -21.82 12.00
C GLY A 143 0.10 -22.66 10.79
N GLU A 144 -0.31 -22.28 9.56
CA GLU A 144 0.11 -22.97 8.34
C GLU A 144 1.61 -22.70 8.10
N GLU A 145 2.47 -23.70 8.29
CA GLU A 145 3.91 -23.55 8.12
C GLU A 145 4.27 -23.37 6.64
N ASP A 146 4.83 -22.21 6.29
CA ASP A 146 5.56 -21.99 5.04
C ASP A 146 7.03 -21.80 5.40
N GLU A 147 7.87 -22.81 5.11
CA GLU A 147 9.27 -22.86 5.53
C GLU A 147 10.08 -21.63 5.07
N LYS A 148 9.80 -21.10 3.88
CA LYS A 148 10.49 -19.94 3.33
C LYS A 148 10.14 -18.68 4.12
N ILE A 149 8.87 -18.52 4.47
CA ILE A 149 8.38 -17.38 5.26
C ILE A 149 8.81 -17.53 6.72
N TYR A 150 8.75 -18.74 7.26
CA TYR A 150 9.22 -19.06 8.61
C TYR A 150 10.70 -18.72 8.77
N ASN A 151 11.55 -19.20 7.85
CA ASN A 151 12.98 -18.87 7.88
C ASN A 151 13.22 -17.35 7.73
N LYS A 152 12.43 -16.67 6.91
CA LYS A 152 12.51 -15.20 6.74
C LYS A 152 12.23 -14.43 8.04
N PHE A 153 11.38 -14.94 8.92
CA PHE A 153 10.98 -14.26 10.15
C PHE A 153 11.60 -14.80 11.44
N PHE A 154 11.92 -16.09 11.51
CA PHE A 154 12.33 -16.79 12.74
C PHE A 154 13.75 -17.34 12.71
N ARG A 155 14.40 -17.46 11.55
CA ARG A 155 15.77 -17.99 11.45
C ARG A 155 16.74 -16.81 11.33
N ARG A 156 17.18 -16.31 12.49
CA ARG A 156 18.37 -15.43 12.60
C ARG A 156 19.62 -16.27 12.72
#